data_AF-A0AAD4KQZ5-F1
#
_entry.id   AF-A0AAD4KQZ5-F1
#
_cell.length_a   1.000
_cell.length_b   1.000
_cell.length_c   1.000
_cell.angle_alpha   90.00
_cell.angle_beta   90.00
_cell.angle_gamma   90.00
#
_symmetry.space_group_name_H-M   'P 1'
#
loop_
_entity.id
_entity.type
_entity.pdbx_description
1 polymer ?
#
loop_
_entity_poly.entity_id
_entity_poly.type
_entity_poly.pdbx_seq_one_letter_code
_entity_poly.pdbx_strand_id
1 'polypeptide(L)'
;MSDAQTKKFGKGDRTIPHPSQKAQKWYPVDDEPQPKKVRKSIRPTKIRESLQPGTILILLAGRFRGKRVVLLKHLSQGVLLVTGPFKINGVPLRRVNARYVIATSGKVDLKGVDAATIEKVSASDYFTKEKSKEKKTEEAFFKQGEKPEKKKITSARAADQKAVDQALLANIKKEHLLASYLATSFSLRNGDKPHEMKW
;
A
#
# COMPACT_ATOMS: atom_id res chain seq x y z
N MET A 1 31.26 -0.21 -15.80
CA MET A 1 31.87 -0.68 -17.05
C MET A 1 33.11 -1.45 -16.61
N SER A 2 33.11 -2.78 -16.67
CA SER A 2 34.30 -3.55 -16.27
C SER A 2 35.26 -3.62 -17.46
N ASP A 3 36.50 -3.19 -17.22
CA ASP A 3 37.51 -3.02 -18.28
C ASP A 3 38.06 -4.36 -18.78
N ALA A 4 38.47 -4.38 -20.04
CA ALA A 4 39.12 -5.53 -20.65
C ALA A 4 40.52 -5.75 -20.04
N GLN A 5 40.89 -7.01 -19.80
CA GLN A 5 42.16 -7.35 -19.18
C GLN A 5 43.21 -7.71 -20.24
N THR A 6 44.34 -7.01 -20.28
CA THR A 6 45.48 -7.39 -21.09
C THR A 6 46.29 -8.47 -20.37
N LYS A 7 46.45 -9.65 -20.99
CA LYS A 7 47.28 -10.74 -20.48
C LYS A 7 48.38 -11.09 -21.49
N LYS A 8 49.61 -11.30 -20.99
CA LYS A 8 50.73 -11.85 -21.75
C LYS A 8 50.45 -13.31 -22.11
N PHE A 9 50.52 -13.65 -23.39
CA PHE A 9 50.51 -15.03 -23.88
C PHE A 9 51.78 -15.28 -24.70
N GLY A 10 52.74 -16.00 -24.11
CA GLY A 10 54.05 -16.24 -24.74
C GLY A 10 54.81 -14.92 -24.96
N LYS A 11 55.26 -14.67 -26.20
CA LYS A 11 56.02 -13.44 -26.55
C LYS A 11 55.13 -12.21 -26.82
N GLY A 12 53.80 -12.35 -26.85
CA GLY A 12 52.87 -11.26 -27.20
C GLY A 12 51.79 -11.01 -26.15
N ASP A 13 51.15 -9.85 -26.23
CA ASP A 13 50.09 -9.44 -25.30
C ASP A 13 48.72 -9.55 -25.98
N ARG A 14 47.70 -10.06 -25.28
CA ARG A 14 46.33 -10.15 -25.78
C ARG A 14 45.36 -9.47 -24.82
N THR A 15 44.47 -8.67 -25.38
CA THR A 15 43.35 -8.07 -24.64
C THR A 15 42.19 -9.05 -24.58
N ILE A 16 41.85 -9.50 -23.37
CA ILE A 16 40.73 -10.41 -23.12
C ILE A 16 39.50 -9.56 -22.75
N PRO A 17 38.41 -9.60 -23.54
CA PRO A 17 37.18 -8.90 -23.20
C PRO A 17 36.57 -9.49 -21.92
N HIS A 18 35.96 -8.63 -21.10
CA HIS A 18 35.27 -9.06 -19.89
C HIS A 18 34.19 -10.11 -20.24
N PRO A 19 33.90 -11.12 -19.41
CA PRO A 19 32.88 -12.15 -19.72
C PRO A 19 31.52 -11.60 -20.18
N SER A 20 31.13 -10.41 -19.72
CA SER A 20 29.90 -9.71 -20.15
C SER A 20 29.94 -9.14 -21.58
N GLN A 21 31.12 -9.03 -22.19
CA GLN A 21 31.34 -8.55 -23.56
C GLN A 21 31.56 -9.72 -24.53
N LYS A 22 31.63 -10.96 -24.04
CA LYS A 22 31.71 -12.15 -24.90
C LYS A 22 30.37 -12.37 -25.58
N ALA A 23 30.40 -12.59 -26.90
CA ALA A 23 29.21 -12.98 -27.65
C ALA A 23 28.61 -14.29 -27.09
N GLN A 24 27.29 -14.40 -27.10
CA GLN A 24 26.64 -15.65 -26.70
C GLN A 24 26.95 -16.76 -27.72
N LYS A 25 27.15 -17.98 -27.24
CA LYS A 25 27.45 -19.15 -28.09
C LYS A 25 26.21 -19.66 -28.85
N TRP A 26 25.02 -19.32 -28.37
CA TRP A 26 23.75 -19.70 -28.94
C TRP A 26 23.00 -18.44 -29.38
N TYR A 27 22.44 -18.46 -30.59
CA TYR A 27 21.58 -17.39 -31.12
C TYR A 27 20.21 -17.99 -31.47
N PRO A 28 19.10 -17.26 -31.19
CA PRO A 28 17.78 -17.67 -31.63
C PRO A 28 17.67 -17.63 -33.16
N VAL A 29 16.78 -18.46 -33.73
CA VAL A 29 16.55 -18.51 -35.18
C VAL A 29 15.85 -17.24 -35.68
N ASP A 30 14.98 -16.66 -34.86
CA ASP A 30 14.23 -15.44 -35.16
C ASP A 30 14.62 -14.32 -34.20
N ASP A 31 14.76 -13.10 -34.74
CA ASP A 31 15.01 -11.90 -33.95
C ASP A 31 13.70 -11.35 -33.36
N GLU A 32 13.67 -11.12 -32.05
CA GLU A 32 12.55 -10.42 -31.40
C GLU A 32 12.63 -8.91 -31.70
N PRO A 33 11.60 -8.30 -32.31
CA PRO A 33 11.62 -6.87 -32.61
C PRO A 33 11.63 -6.03 -31.33
N GLN A 34 12.56 -5.07 -31.25
CA GLN A 34 12.67 -4.16 -30.11
C GLN A 34 11.42 -3.25 -30.01
N PRO A 35 10.78 -3.16 -28.83
CA PRO A 35 9.64 -2.28 -28.66
C PRO A 35 10.03 -0.81 -28.83
N LYS A 36 9.21 -0.03 -29.53
CA LYS A 36 9.43 1.40 -29.75
C LYS A 36 9.49 2.15 -28.41
N LYS A 37 10.45 3.07 -28.28
CA LYS A 37 10.59 3.91 -27.08
C LYS A 37 9.38 4.84 -26.93
N VAL A 38 8.56 4.58 -25.91
CA VAL A 38 7.36 5.38 -25.60
C VAL A 38 7.74 6.59 -24.74
N ARG A 39 7.22 7.79 -25.06
CA ARG A 39 7.45 9.05 -24.31
C ARG A 39 6.47 9.28 -23.14
N LYS A 40 5.92 8.21 -22.55
CA LYS A 40 4.97 8.31 -21.43
C LYS A 40 5.74 8.51 -20.13
N SER A 41 5.48 9.59 -19.40
CA SER A 41 6.01 9.85 -18.06
C SER A 41 4.97 9.57 -16.98
N ILE A 42 5.42 9.16 -15.80
CA ILE A 42 4.57 8.94 -14.63
C ILE A 42 4.20 10.32 -14.07
N ARG A 43 2.91 10.66 -14.10
CA ARG A 43 2.40 11.92 -13.54
C ARG A 43 2.04 11.74 -12.06
N PRO A 44 2.25 12.76 -11.21
CA PRO A 44 1.83 12.71 -9.82
C PRO A 44 0.29 12.60 -9.73
N THR A 45 -0.19 11.88 -8.73
CA THR A 45 -1.63 11.70 -8.51
C THR A 45 -2.24 12.98 -7.92
N LYS A 46 -3.23 13.57 -8.61
CA LYS A 46 -4.02 14.69 -8.09
C LYS A 46 -5.13 14.17 -7.17
N ILE A 47 -5.14 14.64 -5.93
CA ILE A 47 -6.15 14.30 -4.93
C ILE A 47 -7.24 15.39 -4.91
N ARG A 48 -8.47 15.00 -4.56
CA ARG A 48 -9.62 15.92 -4.44
C ARG A 48 -9.45 16.80 -3.21
N GLU A 49 -9.94 18.04 -3.28
CA GLU A 49 -9.83 19.02 -2.18
C GLU A 49 -10.58 18.58 -0.91
N SER A 50 -11.62 17.75 -1.02
CA SER A 50 -12.37 17.23 0.13
C SER A 50 -11.58 16.22 0.97
N LEU A 51 -10.55 15.58 0.39
CA LEU A 51 -9.72 14.60 1.07
C LEU A 51 -8.59 15.30 1.80
N GLN A 52 -8.91 15.96 2.92
CA GLN A 52 -7.90 16.56 3.80
C GLN A 52 -7.53 15.60 4.93
N PRO A 53 -6.28 15.61 5.44
CA PRO A 53 -5.92 14.89 6.65
C PRO A 53 -6.90 15.21 7.80
N GLY A 54 -7.38 14.18 8.49
CA GLY A 54 -8.37 14.27 9.56
C GLY A 54 -9.82 14.12 9.09
N THR A 55 -10.10 14.24 7.79
CA THR A 55 -11.45 14.02 7.25
C THR A 55 -11.91 12.57 7.48
N ILE A 56 -13.18 12.41 7.85
CA ILE A 56 -13.81 11.09 7.96
C ILE A 56 -14.20 10.61 6.57
N LEU A 57 -13.93 9.34 6.33
CA LEU A 57 -14.01 8.68 5.05
C LEU A 57 -14.95 7.48 5.16
N ILE A 58 -15.83 7.28 4.18
CA ILE A 58 -16.62 6.07 4.04
C ILE A 58 -15.95 5.18 2.99
N LEU A 59 -15.56 3.98 3.39
CA LEU A 59 -14.98 3.00 2.47
C LEU A 59 -16.07 2.35 1.63
N LEU A 60 -15.93 2.37 0.30
CA LEU A 60 -16.93 1.77 -0.59
C LEU A 60 -16.60 0.33 -0.99
N ALA A 61 -15.31 0.00 -1.05
CA ALA A 61 -14.85 -1.28 -1.59
C ALA A 61 -13.99 -2.08 -0.60
N GLY A 62 -13.94 -3.39 -0.82
CA GLY A 62 -13.13 -4.34 -0.06
C GLY A 62 -13.82 -4.89 1.19
N ARG A 63 -13.02 -5.51 2.08
CA ARG A 63 -13.51 -6.16 3.30
C ARG A 63 -14.18 -5.19 4.28
N PHE A 64 -13.73 -3.94 4.31
CA PHE A 64 -14.21 -2.91 5.22
C PHE A 64 -15.21 -1.94 4.58
N ARG A 65 -15.93 -2.37 3.54
CA ARG A 65 -16.97 -1.55 2.89
C ARG A 65 -18.03 -1.08 3.90
N GLY A 66 -18.53 0.13 3.72
CA GLY A 66 -19.45 0.82 4.62
C GLY A 66 -18.79 1.35 5.90
N LYS A 67 -17.55 0.97 6.26
CA LYS A 67 -16.93 1.47 7.48
C LYS A 67 -16.53 2.95 7.33
N ARG A 68 -16.69 3.68 8.42
CA ARG A 68 -16.29 5.09 8.56
C ARG A 68 -14.93 5.15 9.23
N VAL A 69 -14.00 5.88 8.63
CA VAL A 69 -12.57 5.74 8.88
C VAL A 69 -11.88 7.10 8.79
N VAL A 70 -10.81 7.36 9.53
CA VAL A 70 -10.14 8.67 9.54
C VAL A 70 -8.97 8.68 8.55
N LEU A 71 -8.87 9.73 7.74
CA LEU A 71 -7.73 9.96 6.85
C LEU A 71 -6.54 10.48 7.64
N LEU A 72 -5.37 9.83 7.53
CA LEU A 72 -4.15 10.27 8.19
C LEU A 72 -3.24 11.07 7.26
N LYS A 73 -2.88 10.49 6.10
CA LYS A 73 -1.87 11.07 5.21
C LYS A 73 -2.10 10.62 3.76
N HIS A 74 -1.69 11.47 2.82
CA HIS A 74 -1.56 11.12 1.42
C HIS A 74 -0.19 10.48 1.15
N LEU A 75 -0.19 9.28 0.58
CA LEU A 75 1.04 8.58 0.24
C LEU A 75 1.52 9.05 -1.14
N SER A 76 2.84 9.07 -1.35
CA SER A 76 3.46 9.41 -2.64
C SER A 76 3.00 8.52 -3.80
N GLN A 77 2.55 7.30 -3.49
CA GLN A 77 1.98 6.35 -4.44
C GLN A 77 0.58 6.74 -4.96
N GLY A 78 0.00 7.86 -4.52
CA GLY A 78 -1.36 8.28 -4.90
C GLY A 78 -2.46 7.54 -4.16
N VAL A 79 -2.14 6.96 -3.00
CA VAL A 79 -3.04 6.16 -2.16
C VAL A 79 -3.20 6.87 -0.81
N LEU A 80 -4.29 6.63 -0.12
CA LEU A 80 -4.56 7.22 1.20
C LEU A 80 -4.12 6.27 2.30
N LEU A 81 -3.44 6.80 3.33
CA LEU A 81 -3.24 6.10 4.60
C LEU A 81 -4.41 6.43 5.52
N VAL A 82 -5.10 5.38 5.96
CA VAL A 82 -6.38 5.50 6.65
C VAL A 82 -6.33 4.61 7.90
N THR A 83 -6.92 5.07 9.01
CA THR A 83 -7.11 4.26 10.23
C THR A 83 -8.54 4.41 10.74
N GLY A 84 -9.16 3.29 11.09
CA GLY A 84 -10.41 3.31 11.84
C GLY A 84 -10.05 2.82 13.22
N PRO A 85 -10.02 3.69 14.24
CA PRO A 85 -9.47 3.34 15.54
C PRO A 85 -9.87 1.92 15.91
N PHE A 86 -8.90 1.00 15.98
CA PHE A 86 -9.15 -0.43 15.75
C PHE A 86 -10.14 -0.99 16.77
N LYS A 87 -10.14 -0.40 17.96
CA LYS A 87 -11.08 -0.67 19.06
C LYS A 87 -12.55 -0.33 18.76
N ILE A 88 -12.81 0.65 17.88
CA ILE A 88 -14.16 1.13 17.54
C ILE A 88 -14.77 0.31 16.40
N ASN A 89 -14.06 0.19 15.27
CA ASN A 89 -14.65 -0.33 14.03
C ASN A 89 -13.87 -1.51 13.41
N GLY A 90 -12.75 -1.92 14.01
CA GLY A 90 -11.92 -3.04 13.56
C GLY A 90 -11.14 -2.82 12.26
N VAL A 91 -11.00 -1.57 11.79
CA VAL A 91 -10.27 -1.25 10.57
C VAL A 91 -8.83 -0.85 10.91
N PRO A 92 -7.81 -1.71 10.70
CA PRO A 92 -6.43 -1.34 11.02
C PRO A 92 -5.92 -0.24 10.08
N LEU A 93 -4.74 0.30 10.40
CA LEU A 93 -3.92 1.11 9.49
C LEU A 93 -3.85 0.40 8.14
N ARG A 94 -4.36 1.08 7.10
CA ARG A 94 -4.50 0.47 5.78
C ARG A 94 -4.38 1.50 4.68
N ARG A 95 -3.81 1.05 3.56
CA ARG A 95 -3.80 1.80 2.31
C ARG A 95 -5.13 1.64 1.58
N VAL A 96 -5.71 2.75 1.14
CA VAL A 96 -6.99 2.80 0.41
C VAL A 96 -6.87 3.73 -0.79
N ASN A 97 -7.35 3.29 -1.95
CA ASN A 97 -7.38 4.14 -3.14
C ASN A 97 -8.45 5.23 -2.98
N ALA A 98 -8.08 6.49 -3.24
CA ALA A 98 -8.95 7.66 -3.13
C ALA A 98 -10.24 7.57 -3.95
N ARG A 99 -10.28 6.76 -5.03
CA ARG A 99 -11.49 6.55 -5.84
C ARG A 99 -12.60 5.77 -5.12
N TYR A 100 -12.25 4.90 -4.17
CA TYR A 100 -13.20 4.01 -3.49
C TYR A 100 -13.61 4.54 -2.12
N VAL A 101 -13.65 5.86 -1.99
CA VAL A 101 -13.90 6.56 -0.74
C VAL A 101 -14.86 7.72 -0.98
N ILE A 102 -15.80 7.90 -0.07
CA ILE A 102 -16.56 9.15 0.06
C ILE A 102 -15.95 9.96 1.20
N ALA A 103 -15.55 11.19 0.92
CA ALA A 103 -15.15 12.15 1.93
C ALA A 103 -16.41 12.77 2.53
N THR A 104 -16.57 12.68 3.85
CA THR A 104 -17.63 13.40 4.55
C THR A 104 -17.14 14.78 4.99
N SER A 105 -18.06 15.62 5.45
CA SER A 105 -17.85 16.94 6.01
C SER A 105 -17.23 16.90 7.41
N GLY A 106 -17.44 15.80 8.15
CA GLY A 106 -16.87 15.59 9.48
C GLY A 106 -15.34 15.47 9.45
N LYS A 107 -14.68 16.18 10.38
CA LYS A 107 -13.22 16.20 10.52
C LYS A 107 -12.83 15.96 11.97
N VAL A 108 -11.79 15.15 12.17
CA VAL A 108 -11.19 14.89 13.46
C VAL A 108 -9.83 15.57 13.53
N ASP A 109 -9.54 16.23 14.64
CA ASP A 109 -8.24 16.84 14.87
C ASP A 109 -7.15 15.74 15.02
N LEU A 110 -6.07 15.89 14.28
CA LEU A 110 -4.92 14.96 14.29
C LEU A 110 -3.81 15.41 15.26
N LYS A 111 -4.04 16.46 16.05
CA LYS A 111 -3.07 16.90 17.07
C LYS A 111 -2.73 15.78 18.05
N GLY A 112 -1.44 15.62 18.31
CA GLY A 112 -0.89 14.62 19.22
C GLY A 112 -0.71 13.22 18.62
N VAL A 113 -1.08 13.00 17.35
CA VAL A 113 -0.74 11.76 16.66
C VAL A 113 0.75 11.77 16.34
N ASP A 114 1.45 10.70 16.69
CA ASP A 114 2.90 10.60 16.48
C ASP A 114 3.27 10.64 14.99
N ALA A 115 3.90 11.74 14.60
CA ALA A 115 4.32 11.99 13.22
C ALA A 115 5.39 10.97 12.77
N ALA A 116 6.28 10.54 13.66
CA ALA A 116 7.34 9.58 13.33
C ALA A 116 6.74 8.22 12.96
N THR A 117 5.74 7.75 13.72
CA THR A 117 5.01 6.53 13.39
C THR A 117 4.25 6.67 12.06
N ILE A 118 3.61 7.82 11.79
CA ILE A 118 2.95 8.04 10.49
C ILE A 118 3.95 7.95 9.34
N GLU A 119 5.15 8.53 9.47
CA GLU A 119 6.18 8.47 8.44
C GLU A 119 6.71 7.06 8.21
N LYS A 120 6.99 6.32 9.28
CA LYS A 120 7.36 4.90 9.22
C LYS A 120 6.32 4.06 8.48
N VAL A 121 5.04 4.24 8.81
CA VAL A 121 3.91 3.53 8.18
C VAL A 121 3.69 3.99 6.74
N SER A 122 4.11 5.21 6.40
CA SER A 122 3.97 5.78 5.05
C SER A 122 4.95 5.21 4.03
N ALA A 123 5.98 4.47 4.47
CA ALA A 123 6.92 3.82 3.58
C ALA A 123 6.23 2.86 2.60
N SER A 124 6.68 2.82 1.34
CA SER A 124 6.10 1.99 0.28
C SER A 124 6.04 0.51 0.64
N ASP A 125 7.04 0.07 1.39
CA ASP A 125 7.33 -1.34 1.65
C ASP A 125 6.59 -1.85 2.88
N TYR A 126 6.16 -0.95 3.78
CA TYR A 126 5.52 -1.30 5.04
C TYR A 126 4.28 -2.18 4.85
N PHE A 127 3.50 -1.94 3.79
CA PHE A 127 2.28 -2.68 3.48
C PHE A 127 2.44 -3.72 2.35
N THR A 128 3.66 -4.01 1.93
CA THR A 128 3.90 -5.06 0.94
C THR A 128 3.60 -6.43 1.54
N LYS A 129 3.06 -7.33 0.71
CA LYS A 129 2.82 -8.70 1.11
C LYS A 129 4.14 -9.46 1.02
N GLU A 130 4.56 -10.08 2.12
CA GLU A 130 5.67 -11.02 2.10
C GLU A 130 5.41 -12.11 1.06
N LYS A 131 6.38 -12.32 0.16
CA LYS A 131 6.33 -13.39 -0.85
C LYS A 131 6.72 -14.69 -0.14
N SER A 132 5.85 -15.69 -0.16
CA SER A 132 6.21 -17.03 0.32
C SER A 132 7.31 -17.59 -0.59
N LYS A 133 8.43 -18.00 0.00
CA LYS A 133 9.52 -18.69 -0.70
C LYS A 133 9.21 -20.19 -0.83
N GLU A 134 7.99 -20.53 -1.20
CA GLU A 134 7.67 -21.93 -1.49
C GLU A 134 8.28 -22.29 -2.84
N LYS A 135 9.26 -23.18 -2.83
CA LYS A 135 9.74 -23.82 -4.04
C LYS A 135 8.58 -24.66 -4.59
N LYS A 136 8.39 -24.65 -5.91
CA LYS A 136 7.42 -25.52 -6.59
C LYS A 136 7.93 -26.96 -6.56
N THR A 137 7.85 -27.60 -5.40
CA THR A 137 8.16 -29.03 -5.19
C THR A 137 6.85 -29.80 -5.06
N GLU A 138 6.81 -31.09 -5.40
CA GLU A 138 5.58 -31.91 -5.35
C GLU A 138 4.88 -31.88 -3.98
N GLU A 139 5.63 -31.83 -2.87
CA GLU A 139 5.07 -31.70 -1.53
C GLU A 139 4.27 -30.41 -1.30
N ALA A 140 4.62 -29.32 -1.99
CA ALA A 140 3.89 -28.05 -1.90
C ALA A 140 2.55 -28.12 -2.67
N PHE A 141 2.43 -29.01 -3.65
CA PHE A 141 1.19 -29.26 -4.40
C PHE A 141 0.15 -30.00 -3.53
N PHE A 142 0.58 -30.98 -2.72
CA PHE A 142 -0.32 -31.69 -1.80
C PHE A 142 -0.81 -30.82 -0.64
N LYS A 143 -0.02 -29.83 -0.19
CA LYS A 143 -0.43 -28.87 0.86
C LYS A 143 -1.38 -27.77 0.37
N GLN A 144 -1.60 -27.64 -0.94
CA GLN A 144 -2.48 -26.61 -1.52
C GLN A 144 -3.98 -26.88 -1.27
N GLY A 145 -4.35 -28.12 -0.92
CA GLY A 145 -5.72 -28.51 -0.57
C GLY A 145 -6.12 -28.23 0.89
N GLU A 146 -5.17 -27.96 1.79
CA GLU A 146 -5.47 -27.57 3.17
C GLU A 146 -5.87 -26.10 3.26
N LYS A 147 -6.76 -25.78 4.21
CA LYS A 147 -7.18 -24.39 4.44
C LYS A 147 -5.92 -23.55 4.73
N PRO A 148 -5.66 -22.48 3.96
CA PRO A 148 -4.45 -21.69 4.14
C PRO A 148 -4.39 -21.13 5.56
N GLU A 149 -3.26 -21.33 6.23
CA GLU A 149 -3.05 -20.82 7.58
C GLU A 149 -3.34 -19.32 7.65
N LYS A 150 -4.12 -18.92 8.66
CA LYS A 150 -4.44 -17.51 8.88
C LYS A 150 -3.16 -16.76 9.19
N LYS A 151 -2.87 -15.73 8.39
CA LYS A 151 -1.71 -14.85 8.61
C LYS A 151 -1.71 -14.31 10.04
N LYS A 152 -0.67 -14.64 10.81
CA LYS A 152 -0.43 -14.06 12.12
C LYS A 152 0.04 -12.61 11.93
N ILE A 153 -0.54 -11.70 12.70
CA ILE A 153 -0.18 -10.28 12.66
C ILE A 153 1.17 -10.13 13.37
N THR A 154 2.08 -9.36 12.79
CA THR A 154 3.37 -9.06 13.42
C THR A 154 3.16 -8.14 14.63
N SER A 155 3.89 -8.40 15.72
CA SER A 155 3.83 -7.59 16.96
C SER A 155 4.10 -6.11 16.70
N ALA A 156 5.01 -5.80 15.78
CA ALA A 156 5.35 -4.44 15.36
C ALA A 156 4.14 -3.66 14.81
N ARG A 157 3.32 -4.26 13.93
CA ARG A 157 2.14 -3.59 13.37
C ARG A 157 1.09 -3.31 14.42
N ALA A 158 0.96 -4.18 15.42
CA ALA A 158 0.05 -3.98 16.54
C ALA A 158 0.52 -2.84 17.46
N ALA A 159 1.83 -2.68 17.66
CA ALA A 159 2.39 -1.57 18.41
C ALA A 159 2.19 -0.22 17.68
N ASP A 160 2.52 -0.17 16.39
CA ASP A 160 2.35 1.02 15.54
C ASP A 160 0.86 1.45 15.50
N GLN A 161 -0.07 0.49 15.45
CA GLN A 161 -1.51 0.75 15.54
C GLN A 161 -1.90 1.40 16.87
N LYS A 162 -1.44 0.85 17.99
CA LYS A 162 -1.77 1.36 19.33
C LYS A 162 -1.27 2.79 19.52
N ALA A 163 -0.05 3.09 19.05
CA ALA A 163 0.54 4.41 19.14
C ALA A 163 -0.31 5.47 18.42
N VAL A 164 -0.76 5.17 17.20
CA VAL A 164 -1.61 6.08 16.42
C VAL A 164 -3.02 6.20 17.03
N ASP A 165 -3.63 5.07 17.40
CA ASP A 165 -5.00 5.05 17.91
C ASP A 165 -5.14 5.70 19.29
N GLN A 166 -4.10 5.66 20.14
CA GLN A 166 -4.17 6.25 21.48
C GLN A 166 -4.48 7.75 21.42
N ALA A 167 -3.78 8.49 20.55
CA ALA A 167 -4.02 9.92 20.35
C ALA A 167 -5.39 10.19 19.70
N LEU A 168 -5.76 9.42 18.68
CA LEU A 168 -7.04 9.58 17.99
C LEU A 168 -8.24 9.31 18.89
N LEU A 169 -8.18 8.27 19.73
CA LEU A 169 -9.24 7.93 20.67
C LEU A 169 -9.44 9.04 21.71
N ALA A 170 -8.38 9.73 22.13
CA ALA A 170 -8.50 10.87 23.02
C ALA A 170 -9.23 12.04 22.35
N ASN A 171 -8.96 12.31 21.07
CA ASN A 171 -9.64 13.38 20.32
C ASN A 171 -11.09 13.01 19.98
N ILE A 172 -11.36 11.76 19.59
CA ILE A 172 -12.72 11.31 19.23
C ILE A 172 -13.68 11.35 20.42
N LYS A 173 -13.18 11.08 21.64
CA LYS A 173 -13.99 11.14 22.86
C LYS A 173 -14.43 12.56 23.24
N LYS A 174 -13.75 13.59 22.73
CA LYS A 174 -14.11 14.99 23.01
C LYS A 174 -15.39 15.40 22.29
N GLU A 175 -15.66 14.79 21.13
CA GLU A 175 -16.83 15.10 20.32
C GLU A 175 -17.98 14.14 20.65
N HIS A 176 -19.16 14.70 20.92
CA HIS A 176 -20.32 13.94 21.34
C HIS A 176 -20.78 13.00 20.20
N LEU A 177 -21.05 11.73 20.54
CA LEU A 177 -21.52 10.66 19.63
C LEU A 177 -20.58 10.28 18.47
N LEU A 178 -19.41 10.91 18.32
CA LEU A 178 -18.50 10.61 17.21
C LEU A 178 -17.98 9.16 17.24
N ALA A 179 -17.72 8.62 18.42
CA ALA A 179 -17.33 7.22 18.57
C ALA A 179 -18.41 6.25 18.05
N SER A 180 -19.68 6.54 18.36
CA SER A 180 -20.84 5.76 17.87
C SER A 180 -21.03 5.92 16.36
N TYR A 181 -20.79 7.13 15.83
CA TYR A 181 -20.79 7.38 14.40
C TYR A 181 -19.72 6.57 13.66
N LEU A 182 -18.50 6.49 14.18
CA LEU A 182 -17.41 5.70 13.59
C LEU A 182 -17.62 4.18 13.71
N ALA A 183 -18.29 3.72 14.76
CA ALA A 183 -18.62 2.30 14.96
C ALA A 183 -19.66 1.79 13.96
N THR A 184 -20.63 2.66 13.60
CA THR A 184 -21.74 2.30 12.71
C THR A 184 -21.30 2.25 11.25
N SER A 185 -21.81 1.27 10.52
CA SER A 185 -21.54 1.10 9.08
C SER A 185 -22.52 1.94 8.26
N PHE A 186 -22.03 2.58 7.21
CA PHE A 186 -22.83 3.23 6.18
C PHE A 186 -23.49 2.19 5.26
N SER A 187 -24.77 2.39 5.00
CA SER A 187 -25.60 1.64 4.06
C SER A 187 -26.71 2.54 3.55
N LEU A 188 -27.13 2.37 2.31
CA LEU A 188 -28.34 3.01 1.79
C LEU A 188 -29.56 2.14 2.13
N ARG A 189 -30.65 2.77 2.54
CA ARG A 189 -31.96 2.15 2.76
C ARG A 189 -32.94 2.55 1.66
N ASN A 190 -34.12 1.93 1.66
CA ASN A 190 -35.18 2.31 0.76
C ASN A 190 -35.57 3.78 1.00
N GLY A 191 -35.54 4.59 -0.07
CA GLY A 191 -35.79 6.04 -0.02
C GLY A 191 -34.53 6.90 0.02
N ASP A 192 -33.37 6.33 0.34
CA ASP A 192 -32.10 7.06 0.33
C ASP A 192 -31.61 7.34 -1.09
N LYS A 193 -31.41 8.61 -1.43
CA LYS A 193 -30.94 9.06 -2.75
C LYS A 193 -29.57 9.72 -2.67
N PRO A 194 -28.48 9.05 -3.10
CA PRO A 194 -27.12 9.57 -2.95
C PRO A 194 -26.84 10.93 -3.61
N HIS A 195 -27.62 11.28 -4.66
CA HIS A 195 -27.50 12.57 -5.35
C HIS A 195 -28.16 13.73 -4.57
N GLU A 196 -29.08 13.44 -3.66
CA GLU A 196 -29.69 14.42 -2.75
C GLU A 196 -28.93 14.50 -1.40
N MET A 197 -28.12 13.48 -1.09
CA MET A 197 -27.32 13.43 0.14
C MET A 197 -26.17 14.43 0.13
N LYS A 198 -25.99 15.12 1.26
CA LYS A 198 -24.80 15.92 1.56
C LYS A 198 -23.82 15.05 2.35
N TRP A 199 -22.57 15.06 1.90
CA TRP A 199 -21.49 14.26 2.47
C TRP A 199 -20.60 15.13 3.32
#